data_AF-A0A8K1BJT4-F1
#
_entry.id   AF-A0A8K1BJT4-F1
#
_cell.length_a   1.000
_cell.length_b   1.000
_cell.length_c   1.000
_cell.angle_alpha   90.00
_cell.angle_beta   90.00
_cell.angle_gamma   90.00
#
_symmetry.space_group_name_H-M   'P 1'
#
loop_
_entity.id
_entity.type
_entity.pdbx_description
1 polymer ?
#
loop_
_entity_poly.entity_id
_entity_poly.type
_entity_poly.pdbx_seq_one_letter_code
_entity_poly.pdbx_strand_id
1 'polypeptide(L)'
;YERAEFAKALGSIIIMIDLVIGYTAIQTMAVWARKNDMILHLHRAGNSTYSRQKEHGMNFRVICKWMRMAGVDHIHAGTVVGKLEGDPLMIRGFYNTLLLSHLDVNLPQGIFFEQDWASLRKVTPVASGGIHCGQMHQLLDYLGNDVVLQFGGGTIGHPDGIQAGATANRVALEAMVLA
;
A
#
# COMPACT_ATOMS: atom_id res chain seq x y z
N TYR A 1 -9.31 1.44 -21.08
CA TYR A 1 -8.23 2.25 -21.67
C TYR A 1 -8.58 3.72 -21.80
N GLU A 2 -9.75 4.10 -22.32
CA GLU A 2 -10.13 5.52 -22.53
C GLU A 2 -9.82 6.46 -21.36
N ARG A 3 -10.20 6.07 -20.13
CA ARG A 3 -9.91 6.86 -18.91
C ARG A 3 -8.41 7.04 -18.65
N ALA A 4 -7.61 6.02 -18.94
CA ALA A 4 -6.17 6.05 -18.73
C ALA A 4 -5.47 6.90 -19.79
N GLU A 5 -5.90 6.81 -21.06
CA GLU A 5 -5.41 7.67 -22.15
C GLU A 5 -5.72 9.14 -21.87
N PHE A 6 -6.91 9.44 -21.35
CA PHE A 6 -7.24 10.80 -20.95
C PHE A 6 -6.35 11.29 -19.79
N ALA A 7 -6.11 10.46 -18.76
CA ALA A 7 -5.21 10.81 -17.67
C ALA A 7 -3.77 11.09 -18.16
N LYS A 8 -3.28 10.29 -19.11
CA LYS A 8 -2.00 10.52 -19.79
C LYS A 8 -2.00 11.84 -20.57
N ALA A 9 -3.04 12.11 -21.35
CA ALA A 9 -3.16 13.34 -22.14
C ALA A 9 -3.15 14.61 -21.26
N LEU A 10 -3.69 14.52 -20.04
CA LEU A 10 -3.61 15.58 -19.04
C LEU A 10 -2.22 15.75 -18.40
N GLY A 11 -1.28 14.82 -18.65
CA GLY A 11 0.05 14.83 -18.03
C GLY A 11 0.06 14.31 -16.58
N SER A 12 -0.90 13.46 -16.19
CA SER A 12 -0.91 12.85 -14.86
C SER A 12 0.30 11.91 -14.70
N ILE A 13 0.88 11.86 -13.50
CA ILE A 13 2.06 11.01 -13.20
C ILE A 13 1.65 9.61 -12.72
N ILE A 14 0.44 9.49 -12.15
CA ILE A 14 -0.05 8.28 -11.49
C ILE A 14 -1.53 8.07 -11.81
N ILE A 15 -1.94 6.80 -11.96
CA ILE A 15 -3.34 6.37 -12.04
C ILE A 15 -3.63 5.31 -10.99
N MET A 16 -4.92 5.14 -10.67
CA MET A 16 -5.40 4.20 -9.67
C MET A 16 -6.34 3.17 -10.29
N ILE A 17 -6.22 1.93 -9.83
CA ILE A 17 -7.12 0.82 -10.15
C ILE A 17 -7.54 0.08 -8.87
N ASP A 18 -8.65 -0.64 -8.93
CA ASP A 18 -9.11 -1.48 -7.83
C ASP A 18 -8.84 -2.95 -8.07
N LEU A 19 -8.55 -3.71 -7.02
CA LEU A 19 -8.36 -5.16 -7.06
C LEU A 19 -9.56 -5.91 -7.67
N VAL A 20 -10.78 -5.36 -7.50
CA VAL A 20 -12.02 -5.98 -8.00
C VAL A 20 -12.13 -6.04 -9.52
N ILE A 21 -11.32 -5.28 -10.27
CA ILE A 21 -11.35 -5.34 -11.75
C ILE A 21 -10.85 -6.68 -12.30
N GLY A 22 -10.17 -7.48 -11.46
CA GLY A 22 -9.68 -8.81 -11.80
C GLY A 22 -8.24 -8.82 -12.35
N TYR A 23 -7.51 -9.90 -12.06
CA TYR A 23 -6.09 -10.06 -12.36
C TYR A 23 -5.73 -9.82 -13.83
N THR A 24 -6.57 -10.29 -14.77
CA THR A 24 -6.37 -10.07 -16.21
C THR A 24 -6.35 -8.58 -16.56
N ALA A 25 -7.31 -7.81 -16.05
CA ALA A 25 -7.36 -6.37 -16.31
C ALA A 25 -6.25 -5.60 -15.56
N ILE A 26 -5.83 -6.08 -14.40
CA ILE A 26 -4.68 -5.50 -13.67
C ILE A 26 -3.40 -5.64 -14.51
N GLN A 27 -3.13 -6.83 -15.05
CA GLN A 27 -1.93 -7.06 -15.86
C GLN A 27 -1.94 -6.23 -17.15
N THR A 28 -3.08 -6.09 -17.81
CA THR A 28 -3.18 -5.24 -19.01
C THR A 28 -2.95 -3.78 -18.67
N MET A 29 -3.43 -3.30 -17.52
CA MET A 29 -3.17 -1.95 -17.04
C MET A 29 -1.71 -1.74 -16.63
N ALA A 30 -1.04 -2.72 -16.03
CA ALA A 30 0.39 -2.64 -15.69
C ALA A 30 1.27 -2.55 -16.94
N VAL A 31 0.98 -3.36 -17.96
CA VAL A 31 1.67 -3.29 -19.26
C VAL A 31 1.43 -1.94 -19.92
N TRP A 32 0.20 -1.43 -19.87
CA TRP A 32 -0.13 -0.12 -20.40
C TRP A 32 0.61 1.00 -19.65
N ALA A 33 0.62 0.96 -18.32
CA ALA A 33 1.27 1.97 -17.48
C ALA A 33 2.77 2.03 -17.78
N ARG A 34 3.44 0.87 -17.91
CA ARG A 34 4.84 0.79 -18.30
C ARG A 34 5.12 1.40 -19.68
N LYS A 35 4.26 1.18 -20.67
CA LYS A 35 4.42 1.72 -22.02
C LYS A 35 4.21 3.23 -22.11
N ASN A 36 3.60 3.82 -21.07
CA ASN A 36 3.21 5.22 -21.04
C ASN A 36 3.87 5.98 -19.89
N ASP A 37 4.92 5.41 -19.27
CA ASP A 37 5.68 6.01 -18.17
C ASP A 37 4.80 6.50 -17.00
N MET A 38 3.78 5.72 -16.64
CA MET A 38 2.85 6.03 -15.55
C MET A 38 3.03 5.12 -14.35
N ILE A 39 2.88 5.68 -13.15
CA ILE A 39 2.80 4.92 -11.90
C ILE A 39 1.39 4.32 -11.76
N LEU A 40 1.31 3.07 -11.32
CA LEU A 40 0.06 2.34 -11.12
C LEU A 40 -0.20 2.04 -9.63
N HIS A 41 -1.14 2.77 -9.05
CA HIS A 41 -1.59 2.58 -7.67
C HIS A 41 -2.75 1.57 -7.59
N LEU A 42 -2.58 0.51 -6.80
CA LEU A 42 -3.62 -0.49 -6.58
C LEU A 42 -4.30 -0.30 -5.22
N HIS A 43 -5.61 -0.11 -5.28
CA HIS A 43 -6.46 -0.17 -4.11
C HIS A 43 -7.10 -1.56 -3.95
N ARG A 44 -7.05 -2.09 -2.74
CA ARG A 44 -7.43 -3.48 -2.44
C ARG A 44 -8.92 -3.67 -2.18
N ALA A 45 -9.80 -2.94 -2.86
CA ALA A 45 -11.25 -3.08 -2.67
C ALA A 45 -11.69 -4.56 -2.77
N GLY A 46 -12.60 -4.99 -1.91
CA GLY A 46 -13.11 -6.37 -1.88
C GLY A 46 -12.17 -7.45 -1.31
N ASN A 47 -10.90 -7.15 -0.99
CA ASN A 47 -9.96 -8.16 -0.47
C ASN A 47 -10.48 -8.88 0.79
N SER A 48 -11.04 -8.12 1.75
CA SER A 48 -11.42 -8.64 3.06
C SER A 48 -12.56 -9.67 3.01
N THR A 49 -13.28 -9.75 1.89
CA THR A 49 -14.30 -10.78 1.66
C THR A 49 -13.72 -12.20 1.74
N TYR A 50 -12.44 -12.37 1.37
CA TYR A 50 -11.78 -13.69 1.35
C TYR A 50 -10.41 -13.69 2.04
N SER A 51 -9.96 -12.58 2.62
CA SER A 51 -8.67 -12.50 3.31
C SER A 51 -8.75 -12.21 4.81
N ARG A 52 -9.95 -11.99 5.36
CA ARG A 52 -10.14 -11.61 6.75
C ARG A 52 -10.26 -12.81 7.70
N GLN A 53 -11.00 -13.83 7.30
CA GLN A 53 -11.23 -14.99 8.16
C GLN A 53 -9.97 -15.86 8.23
N LYS A 54 -9.58 -16.27 9.44
CA LYS A 54 -8.38 -17.09 9.66
C LYS A 54 -8.59 -18.54 9.22
N GLU A 55 -9.80 -19.06 9.40
CA GLU A 55 -10.12 -20.48 9.16
C GLU A 55 -10.48 -20.79 7.71
N HIS A 56 -10.80 -19.78 6.89
CA HIS A 56 -11.20 -19.98 5.50
C HIS A 56 -10.85 -18.78 4.63
N GLY A 57 -10.34 -19.05 3.43
CA GLY A 57 -10.00 -18.05 2.43
C GLY A 57 -8.52 -18.06 2.08
N MET A 58 -7.97 -16.87 1.85
CA MET A 58 -6.59 -16.68 1.41
C MET A 58 -5.97 -15.45 2.07
N ASN A 59 -4.85 -15.66 2.76
CA ASN A 59 -4.15 -14.58 3.42
C ASN A 59 -3.69 -13.49 2.42
N PHE A 60 -3.80 -12.22 2.82
CA PHE A 60 -3.48 -11.07 1.97
C PHE A 60 -2.03 -11.06 1.46
N ARG A 61 -1.09 -11.74 2.14
CA ARG A 61 0.29 -11.91 1.66
C ARG A 61 0.35 -12.59 0.29
N VAL A 62 -0.56 -13.52 0.01
CA VAL A 62 -0.63 -14.18 -1.31
C VAL A 62 -1.02 -13.17 -2.39
N ILE A 63 -1.98 -12.30 -2.10
CA ILE A 63 -2.37 -11.20 -2.99
C ILE A 63 -1.21 -10.22 -3.20
N CYS A 64 -0.46 -9.89 -2.13
CA CYS A 64 0.75 -9.05 -2.23
C CYS A 64 1.75 -9.64 -3.23
N LYS A 65 2.03 -10.94 -3.14
CA LYS A 65 2.92 -11.63 -4.09
C LYS A 65 2.39 -11.52 -5.53
N TRP A 66 1.11 -11.82 -5.74
CA TRP A 66 0.50 -11.77 -7.07
C TRP A 66 0.49 -10.36 -7.66
N MET A 67 0.23 -9.34 -6.87
CA MET A 67 0.21 -7.95 -7.33
C MET A 67 1.60 -7.42 -7.65
N ARG A 68 2.61 -7.81 -6.87
CA ARG A 68 4.02 -7.53 -7.20
C ARG A 68 4.43 -8.15 -8.54
N MET A 69 4.01 -9.39 -8.81
CA MET A 69 4.24 -10.03 -10.12
C MET A 69 3.38 -9.44 -11.24
N ALA A 70 2.14 -9.01 -10.94
CA ALA A 70 1.26 -8.38 -11.92
C ALA A 70 1.77 -7.01 -12.38
N GLY A 71 2.65 -6.37 -11.60
CA GLY A 71 3.38 -5.15 -11.98
C GLY A 71 2.73 -3.85 -11.50
N VAL A 72 2.07 -3.85 -10.34
CA VAL A 72 1.61 -2.61 -9.71
C VAL A 72 2.75 -1.95 -8.92
N ASP A 73 2.74 -0.62 -8.85
CA ASP A 73 3.81 0.13 -8.17
C ASP A 73 3.50 0.37 -6.70
N HIS A 74 2.23 0.64 -6.38
CA HIS A 74 1.75 0.80 -5.00
C HIS A 74 0.63 -0.18 -4.67
N ILE A 75 0.54 -0.62 -3.41
CA ILE A 75 -0.60 -1.38 -2.91
C ILE A 75 -0.93 -1.03 -1.46
N HIS A 76 -2.22 -0.88 -1.15
CA HIS A 76 -2.66 -0.76 0.24
C HIS A 76 -2.34 -2.02 1.04
N ALA A 77 -1.53 -1.91 2.09
CA ALA A 77 -1.05 -3.05 2.87
C ALA A 77 -1.45 -3.01 4.37
N GLY A 78 -2.22 -2.01 4.79
CA GLY A 78 -2.73 -1.85 6.16
C GLY A 78 -1.89 -0.89 7.00
N THR A 79 -2.41 -0.52 8.18
CA THR A 79 -1.90 0.60 9.00
C THR A 79 -1.43 0.20 10.40
N VAL A 80 -1.73 -1.01 10.86
CA VAL A 80 -1.56 -1.48 12.26
C VAL A 80 -2.47 -0.74 13.26
N VAL A 81 -2.35 0.59 13.36
CA VAL A 81 -3.02 1.44 14.36
C VAL A 81 -4.25 2.20 13.84
N GLY A 82 -4.69 1.89 12.62
CA GLY A 82 -5.86 2.54 12.02
C GLY A 82 -7.19 1.88 12.38
N LYS A 83 -8.24 2.29 11.68
CA LYS A 83 -9.61 1.79 11.91
C LYS A 83 -9.85 0.35 11.44
N LEU A 84 -8.98 -0.17 10.58
CA LEU A 84 -9.13 -1.47 9.93
C LEU A 84 -8.22 -2.50 10.61
N GLU A 85 -8.69 -3.74 10.66
CA GLU A 85 -7.95 -4.86 11.26
C GLU A 85 -6.55 -5.04 10.65
N GLY A 86 -5.55 -5.28 11.51
CA GLY A 86 -4.18 -5.56 11.11
C GLY A 86 -3.27 -5.79 12.30
N ASP A 87 -2.94 -7.06 12.57
CA ASP A 87 -1.94 -7.43 13.58
C ASP A 87 -0.54 -6.89 13.19
N PRO A 88 0.23 -6.27 14.10
CA PRO A 88 1.54 -5.67 13.78
C PRO A 88 2.51 -6.62 13.06
N LEU A 89 2.62 -7.88 13.52
CA LEU A 89 3.56 -8.84 12.94
C LEU A 89 3.12 -9.31 11.56
N MET A 90 1.82 -9.53 11.39
CA MET A 90 1.26 -9.91 10.09
C MET A 90 1.40 -8.79 9.06
N ILE A 91 1.13 -7.54 9.45
CA ILE A 91 1.32 -6.37 8.59
C ILE A 91 2.79 -6.23 8.20
N ARG A 92 3.73 -6.42 9.14
CA ARG A 92 5.17 -6.43 8.83
C ARG A 92 5.52 -7.48 7.78
N GLY A 93 4.92 -8.67 7.85
CA GLY A 93 5.06 -9.71 6.83
C GLY A 93 4.59 -9.29 5.44
N PHE A 94 3.50 -8.51 5.35
CA PHE A 94 3.02 -7.95 4.06
C PHE A 94 4.00 -6.93 3.50
N TYR A 95 4.48 -6.00 4.34
CA TYR A 95 5.43 -4.97 3.95
C TYR A 95 6.75 -5.59 3.47
N ASN A 96 7.30 -6.55 4.22
CA ASN A 96 8.50 -7.28 3.83
C ASN A 96 8.29 -8.01 2.48
N THR A 97 7.14 -8.63 2.27
CA THR A 97 6.81 -9.32 1.01
C THR A 97 6.87 -8.38 -0.21
N LEU A 98 6.51 -7.10 -0.02
CA LEU A 98 6.47 -6.09 -1.07
C LEU A 98 7.83 -5.39 -1.30
N LEU A 99 8.63 -5.24 -0.24
CA LEU A 99 9.84 -4.42 -0.24
C LEU A 99 11.16 -5.19 -0.34
N LEU A 100 11.24 -6.41 0.20
CA LEU A 100 12.50 -7.16 0.20
C LEU A 100 12.71 -7.92 -1.12
N SER A 101 13.96 -8.03 -1.57
CA SER A 101 14.34 -8.86 -2.73
C SER A 101 14.38 -10.35 -2.35
N HIS A 102 14.68 -10.66 -1.09
CA HIS A 102 14.73 -12.01 -0.56
C HIS A 102 14.02 -12.07 0.78
N LEU A 103 13.30 -13.15 1.05
CA LEU A 103 12.55 -13.38 2.28
C LEU A 103 12.90 -14.76 2.82
N ASP A 104 13.48 -14.80 4.02
CA ASP A 104 13.65 -16.04 4.77
C ASP A 104 12.31 -16.51 5.39
N VAL A 105 12.25 -17.78 5.81
CA VAL A 105 11.13 -18.29 6.60
C VAL A 105 11.04 -17.53 7.92
N ASN A 106 9.86 -16.98 8.21
CA ASN A 106 9.55 -16.26 9.45
C ASN A 106 8.09 -16.50 9.83
N LEU A 107 7.86 -17.52 10.65
CA LEU A 107 6.52 -17.94 11.07
C LEU A 107 5.75 -16.86 11.86
N PRO A 108 6.37 -16.09 12.78
CA PRO A 108 5.69 -14.98 13.44
C PRO A 108 5.10 -13.93 12.48
N GLN A 109 5.78 -13.65 11.36
CA GLN A 109 5.30 -12.74 10.31
C GLN A 109 4.45 -13.45 9.24
N GLY A 110 4.12 -14.72 9.44
CA GLY A 110 3.33 -15.52 8.50
C GLY A 110 4.06 -15.85 7.19
N ILE A 111 5.39 -15.81 7.17
CA ILE A 111 6.24 -16.20 6.02
C ILE A 111 6.62 -17.67 6.18
N PHE A 112 5.91 -18.55 5.50
CA PHE A 112 6.08 -20.01 5.60
C PHE A 112 7.16 -20.58 4.66
N PHE A 113 7.51 -19.83 3.62
CA PHE A 113 8.42 -20.28 2.58
C PHE A 113 9.43 -19.18 2.30
N GLU A 114 10.67 -19.61 2.08
CA GLU A 114 11.69 -18.75 1.48
C GLU A 114 11.19 -18.24 0.12
N GLN A 115 11.47 -16.98 -0.19
CA GLN A 115 11.08 -16.37 -1.45
C GLN A 115 12.16 -15.43 -1.96
N ASP A 116 12.74 -15.79 -3.10
CA ASP A 116 13.58 -14.91 -3.90
C ASP A 116 12.72 -14.22 -4.99
N TRP A 117 12.90 -12.91 -5.13
CA TRP A 117 12.30 -12.09 -6.18
C TRP A 117 13.27 -11.78 -7.33
N ALA A 118 14.51 -12.26 -7.23
CA ALA A 118 15.61 -11.89 -8.09
C ALA A 118 15.70 -10.36 -8.21
N SER A 119 15.51 -9.82 -9.42
CA SER A 119 15.55 -8.38 -9.69
C SER A 119 14.17 -7.74 -9.86
N LEU A 120 13.08 -8.42 -9.48
CA LEU A 120 11.75 -7.85 -9.59
C LEU A 120 11.63 -6.62 -8.69
N ARG A 121 11.14 -5.52 -9.29
CA ARG A 121 10.99 -4.23 -8.59
C ARG A 121 10.14 -4.40 -7.31
N LYS A 122 10.48 -3.58 -6.32
CA LYS A 122 9.70 -3.45 -5.09
C LYS A 122 8.35 -2.81 -5.39
N VAL A 123 7.38 -3.06 -4.52
CA VAL A 123 6.09 -2.37 -4.53
C VAL A 123 6.00 -1.54 -3.26
N THR A 124 5.68 -0.26 -3.36
CA THR A 124 5.57 0.60 -2.18
C THR A 124 4.25 0.29 -1.46
N PRO A 125 4.29 -0.19 -0.21
CA PRO A 125 3.09 -0.38 0.59
C PRO A 125 2.46 0.97 0.93
N VAL A 126 1.13 0.97 1.03
CA VAL A 126 0.34 2.16 1.39
C VAL A 126 -0.42 1.89 2.68
N ALA A 127 -0.15 2.73 3.69
CA ALA A 127 -0.86 2.76 4.95
C ALA A 127 -1.99 3.79 4.86
N SER A 128 -3.24 3.33 4.90
CA SER A 128 -4.42 4.19 4.78
C SER A 128 -5.57 3.64 5.60
N GLY A 129 -6.36 4.54 6.20
CA GLY A 129 -7.62 4.21 6.88
C GLY A 129 -7.63 4.57 8.36
N GLY A 130 -8.25 5.70 8.70
CA GLY A 130 -8.48 6.12 10.08
C GLY A 130 -7.20 6.48 10.85
N ILE A 131 -6.21 7.04 10.15
CA ILE A 131 -4.96 7.53 10.75
C ILE A 131 -4.91 9.06 10.78
N HIS A 132 -4.17 9.61 11.74
CA HIS A 132 -3.95 11.06 11.93
C HIS A 132 -2.54 11.36 12.46
N CYS A 133 -2.12 12.63 12.45
CA CYS A 133 -0.77 13.06 12.83
C CYS A 133 -0.29 12.56 14.21
N GLY A 134 -1.19 12.46 15.19
CA GLY A 134 -0.88 11.95 16.54
C GLY A 134 -0.36 10.50 16.57
N GLN A 135 -0.57 9.72 15.50
CA GLN A 135 -0.10 8.33 15.39
C GLN A 135 1.22 8.20 14.61
N MET A 136 1.85 9.31 14.22
CA MET A 136 3.03 9.29 13.33
C MET A 136 4.18 8.46 13.90
N HIS A 137 4.41 8.54 15.21
CA HIS A 137 5.41 7.73 15.91
C HIS A 137 5.21 6.22 15.69
N GLN A 138 4.01 5.71 15.95
CA GLN A 138 3.69 4.30 15.74
C GLN A 138 3.79 3.89 14.27
N LEU A 139 3.36 4.77 13.35
CA LEU A 139 3.42 4.48 11.91
C LEU A 139 4.86 4.30 11.44
N LEU A 140 5.78 5.20 11.83
CA LEU A 140 7.18 5.07 11.44
C LEU A 140 7.87 3.89 12.12
N ASP A 141 7.60 3.66 13.41
CA ASP A 141 8.16 2.54 14.16
C ASP A 141 7.82 1.19 13.51
N TYR A 142 6.55 0.99 13.13
CA TYR A 142 6.11 -0.28 12.55
C TYR A 142 6.42 -0.41 11.06
N LEU A 143 6.27 0.67 10.29
CA LEU A 143 6.20 0.61 8.83
C LEU A 143 7.49 1.09 8.12
N GLY A 144 8.34 1.85 8.82
CA GLY A 144 9.58 2.39 8.27
C GLY A 144 9.36 3.51 7.25
N ASN A 145 10.33 3.67 6.34
CA ASN A 145 10.43 4.84 5.45
C ASN A 145 9.89 4.60 4.03
N ASP A 146 10.01 3.37 3.51
CA ASP A 146 9.56 3.02 2.16
C ASP A 146 8.04 2.75 2.16
N VAL A 147 7.23 3.74 2.50
CA VAL A 147 5.77 3.65 2.65
C VAL A 147 5.08 4.94 2.21
N VAL A 148 3.86 4.82 1.68
CA VAL A 148 2.96 5.97 1.50
C VAL A 148 1.95 6.00 2.66
N LEU A 149 1.95 7.10 3.43
CA LEU A 149 0.96 7.33 4.49
C LEU A 149 -0.18 8.22 3.97
N GLN A 150 -1.41 7.73 4.01
CA GLN A 150 -2.59 8.46 3.52
C GLN A 150 -3.52 8.92 4.64
N PHE A 151 -3.64 10.23 4.76
CA PHE A 151 -4.48 10.90 5.76
C PHE A 151 -5.70 11.54 5.08
N GLY A 152 -6.81 10.80 4.99
CA GLY A 152 -8.07 11.32 4.45
C GLY A 152 -8.77 12.24 5.46
N GLY A 153 -9.56 11.65 6.36
CA GLY A 153 -10.21 12.38 7.46
C GLY A 153 -9.22 13.10 8.37
N GLY A 154 -8.03 12.54 8.58
CA GLY A 154 -6.93 13.17 9.34
C GLY A 154 -6.31 14.42 8.68
N THR A 155 -6.72 14.78 7.46
CA THR A 155 -6.36 16.05 6.81
C THR A 155 -7.57 16.97 6.70
N ILE A 156 -8.64 16.50 6.06
CA ILE A 156 -9.81 17.32 5.73
C ILE A 156 -10.62 17.68 6.99
N GLY A 157 -10.58 16.82 8.02
CA GLY A 157 -11.28 17.04 9.29
C GLY A 157 -10.53 17.90 10.30
N HIS A 158 -9.41 18.54 9.92
CA HIS A 158 -8.69 19.45 10.81
C HIS A 158 -9.56 20.68 11.14
N PRO A 159 -9.61 21.15 12.41
CA PRO A 159 -10.50 22.26 12.81
C PRO A 159 -10.23 23.57 12.04
N ASP A 160 -8.96 23.81 11.68
CA ASP A 160 -8.55 25.00 10.92
C ASP A 160 -8.53 24.79 9.38
N GLY A 161 -9.16 23.72 8.89
CA GLY A 161 -9.33 23.44 7.46
C GLY A 161 -8.21 22.63 6.80
N ILE A 162 -8.37 22.40 5.49
CA ILE A 162 -7.61 21.40 4.71
C ILE A 162 -6.11 21.72 4.68
N GLN A 163 -5.74 22.99 4.45
CA GLN A 163 -4.34 23.40 4.36
C GLN A 163 -3.61 23.20 5.70
N ALA A 164 -4.29 23.53 6.81
CA ALA A 164 -3.75 23.32 8.16
C ALA A 164 -3.58 21.84 8.46
N GLY A 165 -4.56 20.99 8.11
CA GLY A 165 -4.45 19.54 8.26
C GLY A 165 -3.28 18.93 7.47
N ALA A 166 -3.08 19.38 6.23
CA ALA A 166 -1.96 18.92 5.41
C ALA A 166 -0.61 19.34 6.01
N THR A 167 -0.53 20.58 6.50
CA THR A 167 0.64 21.12 7.19
C THR A 167 0.93 20.31 8.47
N ALA A 168 -0.08 20.04 9.28
CA ALA A 168 0.05 19.28 10.53
C ALA A 168 0.60 17.87 10.29
N ASN A 169 0.06 17.14 9.30
CA ASN A 169 0.56 15.81 8.96
C ASN A 169 2.01 15.85 8.45
N ARG A 170 2.36 16.85 7.65
CA ARG A 170 3.72 17.02 7.13
C ARG A 170 4.73 17.34 8.24
N VAL A 171 4.41 18.31 9.11
CA VAL A 171 5.27 18.69 10.24
C VAL A 171 5.43 17.52 11.21
N ALA A 172 4.36 16.78 11.51
CA ALA A 172 4.45 15.61 12.38
C ALA A 172 5.40 14.53 11.81
N LEU A 173 5.33 14.26 10.50
CA LEU A 173 6.23 13.31 9.84
C LEU A 173 7.70 13.77 9.94
N GLU A 174 7.97 15.02 9.54
CA GLU A 174 9.33 15.56 9.56
C GLU A 174 9.91 15.62 10.97
N ALA A 175 9.11 16.02 11.96
CA ALA A 175 9.53 16.04 13.35
C ALA A 175 9.96 14.65 13.85
N MET A 176 9.25 13.59 13.47
CA MET A 176 9.60 12.23 13.88
C MET A 176 10.83 11.67 13.14
N VAL A 177 11.09 12.11 11.91
CA VAL A 177 12.25 11.63 11.11
C VAL A 177 13.53 12.40 11.46
N LEU A 178 13.41 13.67 11.87
CA LEU A 178 14.54 14.53 12.23
C LEU A 178 14.93 14.48 13.71
N ALA A 179 14.05 13.95 14.58
CA ALA A 179 14.30 13.75 16.00
C ALA A 179 15.25 12.56 16.26
#